data_AF-A0A8T1Z584-F1
#
_entry.id   AF-A0A8T1Z584-F1
#
_cell.length_a   1.000
_cell.length_b   1.000
_cell.length_c   1.000
_cell.angle_alpha   90.00
_cell.angle_beta   90.00
_cell.angle_gamma   90.00
#
_symmetry.space_group_name_H-M   'P 1'
#
loop_
_entity.id
_entity.type
_entity.pdbx_description
1 polymer ?
#
loop_
_entity_poly.entity_id
_entity_poly.type
_entity_poly.pdbx_seq_one_letter_code
_entity_poly.pdbx_strand_id
1 'polypeptide(L)'
;MIMFIGDGIGRTVIKANRSYADGWTAFHSATVGVRGSGFIAKDLSFVNYAGLANHQAVALRSSSDLSAFYRCSFESYQDTLYVHSHKQFYRECDIYGTVDFIFGDASVVFQNCSLYARRPNPNQKIIYTAQGRENSSQPTGISIISSKILAAPDLIPVQANFKAYLGRPWQLYSRTVIMKSFIGDLVDPAGWLKWKDNFALETLYYGEYMNEGPGSNMTNRVQWPGFKRIETAEEATQFSVGPFIEEFSHVDVWIRKEYEVVGSWTKLFRVLKPESVESLDFVRPLIYSKDMSNILLEINNAKNLMWFDLPQKSS
;
A
#
# COMPACT_ATOMS: atom_id res chain seq x y z
N MET A 1 17.90 -2.30 -9.56
CA MET A 1 16.44 -2.25 -9.74
C MET A 1 16.00 -3.54 -10.42
N ILE A 2 15.09 -4.31 -9.81
CA ILE A 2 14.51 -5.53 -10.40
C ILE A 2 13.03 -5.26 -10.64
N MET A 3 12.51 -5.65 -11.79
CA MET A 3 11.10 -5.50 -12.14
C MET A 3 10.50 -6.84 -12.55
N PHE A 4 9.38 -7.20 -11.95
CA PHE A 4 8.53 -8.32 -12.37
C PHE A 4 7.36 -7.79 -13.20
N ILE A 5 7.13 -8.39 -14.36
CA ILE A 5 6.01 -8.07 -15.26
C ILE A 5 5.34 -9.39 -15.61
N GLY A 6 4.06 -9.51 -15.29
CA GLY A 6 3.23 -10.63 -15.71
C GLY A 6 2.24 -10.25 -16.81
N ASP A 7 1.42 -11.23 -17.20
CA ASP A 7 0.39 -11.11 -18.24
C ASP A 7 -0.98 -10.68 -17.69
N GLY A 8 -1.07 -10.37 -16.40
CA GLY A 8 -2.28 -9.93 -15.71
C GLY A 8 -2.50 -10.66 -14.37
N ILE A 9 -3.29 -10.02 -13.49
CA ILE A 9 -3.79 -10.63 -12.24
C ILE A 9 -4.49 -11.96 -12.58
N GLY A 10 -4.12 -13.01 -11.85
CA GLY A 10 -4.65 -14.36 -12.04
C GLY A 10 -4.11 -15.13 -13.26
N ARG A 11 -3.36 -14.47 -14.17
CA ARG A 11 -2.72 -15.12 -15.33
C ARG A 11 -1.28 -15.51 -15.01
N THR A 12 -0.52 -14.60 -14.43
CA THR A 12 0.82 -14.88 -13.90
C THR A 12 0.74 -14.98 -12.39
N VAL A 13 1.04 -16.16 -11.84
CA VAL A 13 0.88 -16.45 -10.41
C VAL A 13 2.17 -17.03 -9.83
N ILE A 14 2.69 -16.40 -8.78
CA ILE A 14 3.78 -16.93 -7.96
C ILE A 14 3.17 -17.41 -6.64
N LYS A 15 3.25 -18.72 -6.36
CA LYS A 15 2.59 -19.30 -5.18
C LYS A 15 3.46 -20.28 -4.39
N ALA A 16 3.34 -20.22 -3.06
CA ALA A 16 3.91 -21.17 -2.11
C ALA A 16 2.99 -21.28 -0.88
N ASN A 17 3.39 -22.04 0.15
CA ASN A 17 2.52 -22.34 1.30
C ASN A 17 3.25 -22.44 2.66
N ARG A 18 4.38 -21.76 2.84
CA ARG A 18 5.04 -21.73 4.16
C ARG A 18 4.15 -20.99 5.16
N SER A 19 4.12 -21.48 6.39
CA SER A 19 3.23 -20.96 7.44
C SER A 19 3.83 -21.10 8.85
N TYR A 20 3.23 -20.41 9.81
CA TYR A 20 3.57 -20.55 11.22
C TYR A 20 3.31 -21.95 11.77
N ALA A 21 2.23 -22.61 11.36
CA ALA A 21 1.94 -23.98 11.76
C ALA A 21 3.03 -24.98 11.33
N ASP A 22 3.74 -24.69 10.23
CA ASP A 22 4.87 -25.48 9.73
C ASP A 22 6.23 -25.06 10.34
N GLY A 23 6.23 -24.22 11.37
CA GLY A 23 7.43 -23.77 12.08
C GLY A 23 8.15 -22.58 11.45
N TRP A 24 7.57 -21.90 10.46
CA TRP A 24 8.15 -20.69 9.87
C TRP A 24 7.71 -19.44 10.62
N THR A 25 8.62 -18.49 10.82
CA THR A 25 8.21 -17.17 11.29
C THR A 25 7.44 -16.43 10.19
N ALA A 26 6.59 -15.47 10.54
CA ALA A 26 5.89 -14.63 9.55
C ALA A 26 6.85 -14.07 8.49
N PHE A 27 8.02 -13.58 8.92
CA PHE A 27 9.07 -13.07 8.04
C PHE A 27 9.55 -14.09 6.98
N HIS A 28 9.74 -15.36 7.37
CA HIS A 28 10.26 -16.43 6.50
C HIS A 28 9.16 -17.26 5.83
N SER A 29 7.88 -17.02 6.16
CA SER A 29 6.72 -17.62 5.51
C SER A 29 6.40 -17.00 4.14
N ALA A 30 6.98 -15.84 3.83
CA ALA A 30 6.73 -15.09 2.62
C ALA A 30 6.97 -15.94 1.35
N THR A 31 5.96 -16.05 0.49
CA THR A 31 6.11 -16.68 -0.84
C THR A 31 7.14 -15.92 -1.68
N VAL A 32 7.09 -14.57 -1.63
CA VAL A 32 8.14 -13.71 -2.18
C VAL A 32 8.57 -12.69 -1.12
N GLY A 33 9.87 -12.64 -0.85
CA GLY A 33 10.49 -11.63 -0.01
C GLY A 33 11.39 -10.70 -0.83
N VAL A 34 11.07 -9.40 -0.88
CA VAL A 34 11.86 -8.41 -1.62
C VAL A 34 12.66 -7.53 -0.67
N ARG A 35 13.94 -7.31 -0.98
CA ARG A 35 14.87 -6.50 -0.18
C ARG A 35 15.65 -5.47 -1.02
N GLY A 36 15.94 -5.76 -2.28
CA GLY A 36 16.68 -4.84 -3.15
C GLY A 36 15.85 -3.60 -3.48
N SER A 37 16.42 -2.41 -3.26
CA SER A 37 15.75 -1.12 -3.48
C SER A 37 15.26 -0.93 -4.92
N GLY A 38 14.15 -0.21 -5.06
CA GLY A 38 13.49 0.08 -6.33
C GLY A 38 12.78 -1.14 -6.93
N PHE A 39 12.37 -2.13 -6.13
CA PHE A 39 11.64 -3.27 -6.66
C PHE A 39 10.29 -2.85 -7.25
N ILE A 40 9.99 -3.31 -8.47
CA ILE A 40 8.70 -3.06 -9.11
C ILE A 40 8.03 -4.38 -9.47
N ALA A 41 6.72 -4.48 -9.24
CA ALA A 41 5.90 -5.57 -9.74
C ALA A 41 4.67 -5.02 -10.48
N LYS A 42 4.34 -5.62 -11.63
CA LYS A 42 3.20 -5.23 -12.45
C LYS A 42 2.49 -6.43 -13.05
N ASP A 43 1.15 -6.43 -13.00
CA ASP A 43 0.31 -7.40 -13.70
C ASP A 43 0.55 -8.87 -13.30
N LEU A 44 0.68 -9.17 -11.99
CA LEU A 44 0.82 -10.56 -11.50
C LEU A 44 0.23 -10.77 -10.09
N SER A 45 0.11 -12.02 -9.68
CA SER A 45 -0.43 -12.45 -8.38
C SER A 45 0.63 -13.11 -7.50
N PHE A 46 0.71 -12.69 -6.24
CA PHE A 46 1.48 -13.33 -5.18
C PHE A 46 0.53 -14.06 -4.24
N VAL A 47 0.69 -15.37 -4.09
CA VAL A 47 -0.26 -16.21 -3.35
C VAL A 47 0.43 -17.07 -2.31
N ASN A 48 -0.01 -16.98 -1.06
CA ASN A 48 0.28 -18.01 -0.06
C ASN A 48 -0.97 -18.87 0.16
N TYR A 49 -0.89 -20.15 -0.23
CA TYR A 49 -2.02 -21.08 -0.17
C TYR A 49 -1.98 -22.03 1.05
N ALA A 50 -1.25 -21.67 2.13
CA ALA A 50 -1.24 -22.45 3.36
C ALA A 50 -2.65 -22.66 3.94
N GLY A 51 -3.53 -21.65 3.84
CA GLY A 51 -4.92 -21.75 4.28
C GLY A 51 -5.15 -21.30 5.73
N LEU A 52 -6.42 -21.08 6.06
CA LEU A 52 -6.88 -20.46 7.31
C LEU A 52 -6.52 -21.20 8.61
N ALA A 53 -6.22 -22.50 8.55
CA ALA A 53 -5.89 -23.32 9.72
C ALA A 53 -4.41 -23.16 10.14
N ASN A 54 -3.57 -22.58 9.28
CA ASN A 54 -2.12 -22.59 9.42
C ASN A 54 -1.54 -21.28 9.98
N HIS A 55 -2.41 -20.42 10.53
CA HIS A 55 -2.05 -19.13 11.13
C HIS A 55 -1.31 -18.22 10.12
N GLN A 56 -0.26 -17.50 10.55
CA GLN A 56 0.46 -16.53 9.73
C GLN A 56 1.07 -17.18 8.49
N ALA A 57 0.75 -16.65 7.31
CA ALA A 57 1.24 -17.17 6.04
C ALA A 57 1.35 -16.04 5.00
N VAL A 58 2.54 -15.47 4.85
CA VAL A 58 2.76 -14.25 4.05
C VAL A 58 2.79 -14.56 2.54
N ALA A 59 2.01 -13.82 1.75
CA ALA A 59 2.07 -13.87 0.29
C ALA A 59 3.25 -13.05 -0.24
N LEU A 60 3.38 -11.80 0.21
CA LEU A 60 4.52 -10.96 -0.12
C LEU A 60 5.02 -10.20 1.11
N ARG A 61 6.34 -10.21 1.31
CA ARG A 61 7.03 -9.32 2.24
C ARG A 61 7.89 -8.32 1.46
N SER A 62 7.65 -7.03 1.67
CA SER A 62 8.52 -5.97 1.14
C SER A 62 9.33 -5.30 2.25
N SER A 63 10.64 -5.43 2.14
CA SER A 63 11.66 -4.66 2.84
C SER A 63 12.48 -3.83 1.84
N SER A 64 11.92 -3.54 0.66
CA SER A 64 12.56 -2.76 -0.39
C SER A 64 12.16 -1.29 -0.26
N ASP A 65 13.16 -0.43 -0.09
CA ASP A 65 12.95 1.01 -0.21
C ASP A 65 12.59 1.40 -1.65
N LEU A 66 11.69 2.37 -1.79
CA LEU A 66 11.11 2.83 -3.05
C LEU A 66 10.50 1.69 -3.89
N SER A 67 9.82 0.73 -3.25
CA SER A 67 9.12 -0.33 -3.99
C SER A 67 7.76 0.11 -4.49
N ALA A 68 7.38 -0.35 -5.68
CA ALA A 68 6.09 -0.05 -6.31
C ALA A 68 5.41 -1.31 -6.84
N PHE A 69 4.10 -1.40 -6.63
CA PHE A 69 3.27 -2.52 -7.07
C PHE A 69 2.06 -1.95 -7.83
N TYR A 70 1.88 -2.35 -9.09
CA TYR A 70 0.82 -1.84 -9.94
C TYR A 70 0.00 -2.98 -10.53
N ARG A 71 -1.32 -3.01 -10.32
CA ARG A 71 -2.18 -4.10 -10.80
C ARG A 71 -1.65 -5.48 -10.41
N CYS A 72 -1.33 -5.63 -9.13
CA CYS A 72 -0.94 -6.92 -8.56
C CYS A 72 -2.02 -7.43 -7.62
N SER A 73 -2.16 -8.75 -7.48
CA SER A 73 -2.92 -9.32 -6.36
C SER A 73 -2.02 -9.93 -5.30
N PHE A 74 -2.46 -9.84 -4.05
CA PHE A 74 -1.82 -10.44 -2.88
C PHE A 74 -2.86 -11.28 -2.15
N GLU A 75 -2.65 -12.59 -2.09
CA GLU A 75 -3.69 -13.51 -1.66
C GLU A 75 -3.17 -14.47 -0.58
N SER A 76 -3.76 -14.40 0.60
CA SER A 76 -3.60 -15.40 1.66
C SER A 76 -4.83 -15.35 2.59
N TYR A 77 -4.63 -15.67 3.87
CA TYR A 77 -5.58 -15.48 4.96
C TYR A 77 -4.96 -14.56 6.00
N GLN A 78 -4.33 -15.10 7.05
CA GLN A 78 -3.67 -14.32 8.09
C GLN A 78 -2.28 -13.83 7.61
N ASP A 79 -1.97 -12.56 7.88
CA ASP A 79 -0.68 -11.92 7.57
C ASP A 79 -0.36 -11.90 6.05
N THR A 80 -1.33 -11.59 5.20
CA THR A 80 -1.17 -11.69 3.72
C THR A 80 -0.02 -10.83 3.17
N LEU A 81 -0.01 -9.54 3.48
CA LEU A 81 0.93 -8.57 2.95
C LEU A 81 1.75 -7.93 4.07
N TYR A 82 3.03 -8.29 4.12
CA TYR A 82 3.96 -7.76 5.09
C TYR A 82 4.69 -6.54 4.51
N VAL A 83 4.13 -5.35 4.74
CA VAL A 83 4.75 -4.04 4.46
C VAL A 83 5.82 -3.75 5.51
N HIS A 84 6.88 -4.57 5.51
CA HIS A 84 7.84 -4.70 6.60
C HIS A 84 8.54 -3.38 6.94
N SER A 85 9.14 -2.70 5.96
CA SER A 85 9.91 -1.47 6.20
C SER A 85 10.07 -0.62 4.93
N HIS A 86 10.55 0.61 5.11
CA HIS A 86 10.88 1.58 4.06
C HIS A 86 9.67 2.14 3.29
N LYS A 87 9.92 2.91 2.22
CA LYS A 87 8.89 3.57 1.42
C LYS A 87 8.32 2.60 0.38
N GLN A 88 6.99 2.48 0.33
CA GLN A 88 6.31 1.56 -0.57
C GLN A 88 5.04 2.18 -1.17
N PHE A 89 4.73 1.84 -2.41
CA PHE A 89 3.54 2.32 -3.10
C PHE A 89 2.79 1.17 -3.79
N TYR A 90 1.49 1.05 -3.52
CA TYR A 90 0.62 0.04 -4.10
C TYR A 90 -0.52 0.75 -4.82
N ARG A 91 -0.74 0.41 -6.09
CA ARG A 91 -1.77 1.05 -6.90
C ARG A 91 -2.56 0.07 -7.74
N GLU A 92 -3.89 0.23 -7.73
CA GLU A 92 -4.80 -0.64 -8.49
C GLU A 92 -4.57 -2.11 -8.17
N CYS A 93 -4.17 -2.40 -6.93
CA CYS A 93 -3.89 -3.74 -6.44
C CYS A 93 -5.10 -4.32 -5.71
N ASP A 94 -5.20 -5.64 -5.73
CA ASP A 94 -6.19 -6.39 -4.95
C ASP A 94 -5.50 -7.11 -3.79
N ILE A 95 -5.96 -6.91 -2.56
CA ILE A 95 -5.38 -7.54 -1.36
C ILE A 95 -6.46 -8.36 -0.67
N TYR A 96 -6.23 -9.65 -0.50
CA TYR A 96 -7.20 -10.58 0.09
C TYR A 96 -6.66 -11.20 1.38
N GLY A 97 -7.43 -11.14 2.47
CA GLY A 97 -7.04 -11.83 3.71
C GLY A 97 -8.08 -11.79 4.81
N THR A 98 -7.68 -12.21 6.03
CA THR A 98 -8.57 -12.33 7.19
C THR A 98 -8.05 -11.52 8.38
N VAL A 99 -7.06 -12.05 9.10
CA VAL A 99 -6.49 -11.45 10.31
C VAL A 99 -5.22 -10.70 9.92
N ASP A 100 -5.12 -9.43 10.32
CA ASP A 100 -3.92 -8.57 10.18
C ASP A 100 -3.33 -8.59 8.76
N PHE A 101 -4.18 -8.63 7.74
CA PHE A 101 -3.71 -9.05 6.43
C PHE A 101 -2.89 -7.98 5.68
N ILE A 102 -2.84 -6.75 6.19
CA ILE A 102 -1.80 -5.75 5.87
C ILE A 102 -1.13 -5.33 7.18
N PHE A 103 0.15 -5.65 7.33
CA PHE A 103 0.86 -5.40 8.59
C PHE A 103 2.32 -5.04 8.36
N GLY A 104 2.93 -4.36 9.35
CA GLY A 104 4.33 -3.92 9.29
C GLY A 104 4.54 -2.46 9.66
N ASP A 105 5.76 -1.98 9.44
CA ASP A 105 6.22 -0.64 9.82
C ASP A 105 6.84 0.13 8.64
N ALA A 106 6.32 -0.07 7.42
CA ALA A 106 6.66 0.75 6.27
C ALA A 106 6.03 2.16 6.35
N SER A 107 6.57 3.11 5.58
CA SER A 107 5.83 4.29 5.11
C SER A 107 5.16 3.88 3.78
N VAL A 108 3.88 3.52 3.82
CA VAL A 108 3.21 2.92 2.67
C VAL A 108 1.92 3.63 2.30
N VAL A 109 1.71 3.80 0.99
CA VAL A 109 0.45 4.28 0.43
C VAL A 109 -0.18 3.22 -0.46
N PHE A 110 -1.46 2.92 -0.22
CA PHE A 110 -2.34 2.16 -1.09
C PHE A 110 -3.29 3.14 -1.79
N GLN A 111 -3.22 3.24 -3.11
CA GLN A 111 -4.05 4.15 -3.89
C GLN A 111 -4.88 3.38 -4.92
N ASN A 112 -6.20 3.62 -4.96
CA ASN A 112 -7.10 2.93 -5.87
C ASN A 112 -7.06 1.40 -5.76
N CYS A 113 -6.76 0.87 -4.57
CA CYS A 113 -6.70 -0.56 -4.32
C CYS A 113 -8.07 -1.10 -3.89
N SER A 114 -8.26 -2.41 -4.03
CA SER A 114 -9.39 -3.13 -3.44
C SER A 114 -8.89 -4.06 -2.34
N LEU A 115 -9.42 -3.87 -1.14
CA LEU A 115 -9.08 -4.63 0.06
C LEU A 115 -10.26 -5.56 0.34
N TYR A 116 -10.02 -6.87 0.22
CA TYR A 116 -11.05 -7.90 0.27
C TYR A 116 -10.91 -8.78 1.51
N ALA A 117 -11.82 -8.60 2.46
CA ALA A 117 -11.97 -9.47 3.61
C ALA A 117 -12.52 -10.85 3.20
N ARG A 118 -11.75 -11.91 3.42
CA ARG A 118 -12.17 -13.30 3.18
C ARG A 118 -12.90 -13.87 4.38
N ARG A 119 -13.58 -14.99 4.18
CA ARG A 119 -14.20 -15.76 5.27
C ARG A 119 -13.12 -16.32 6.22
N PRO A 120 -13.11 -15.95 7.52
CA PRO A 120 -12.15 -16.47 8.49
C PRO A 120 -12.67 -17.76 9.14
N ASN A 121 -11.90 -18.34 10.07
CA ASN A 121 -12.41 -19.42 10.92
C ASN A 121 -13.53 -18.93 11.85
N PRO A 122 -14.42 -19.83 12.32
CA PRO A 122 -15.38 -19.49 13.37
C PRO A 122 -14.70 -18.78 14.55
N ASN A 123 -15.37 -17.77 15.11
CA ASN A 123 -14.91 -16.94 16.24
C ASN A 123 -13.70 -16.04 15.97
N GLN A 124 -13.10 -16.09 14.78
CA GLN A 124 -12.11 -15.09 14.39
C GLN A 124 -12.78 -13.79 13.95
N LYS A 125 -12.07 -12.69 14.18
CA LYS A 125 -12.41 -11.36 13.67
C LYS A 125 -11.56 -11.09 12.45
N ILE A 126 -12.07 -10.28 11.54
CA ILE A 126 -11.36 -9.82 10.36
C ILE A 126 -10.71 -8.47 10.72
N ILE A 127 -9.43 -8.32 10.37
CA ILE A 127 -8.66 -7.11 10.62
C ILE A 127 -7.90 -6.76 9.35
N TYR A 128 -8.22 -5.59 8.78
CA TYR A 128 -7.57 -5.09 7.57
C TYR A 128 -6.12 -4.69 7.83
N THR A 129 -5.86 -3.89 8.87
CA THR A 129 -4.50 -3.42 9.17
C THR A 129 -4.01 -3.75 10.59
N ALA A 130 -2.72 -4.06 10.70
CA ALA A 130 -2.00 -4.15 11.97
C ALA A 130 -0.67 -3.41 11.86
N GLN A 131 -0.72 -2.09 12.03
CA GLN A 131 0.47 -1.23 11.84
C GLN A 131 1.38 -1.29 13.07
N GLY A 132 2.69 -1.40 12.80
CA GLY A 132 3.72 -1.76 13.76
C GLY A 132 4.68 -0.65 14.15
N ARG A 133 4.27 0.62 14.14
CA ARG A 133 5.15 1.73 14.55
C ARG A 133 5.42 1.71 16.06
N GLU A 134 6.68 1.55 16.43
CA GLU A 134 7.14 1.44 17.82
C GLU A 134 7.59 2.78 18.43
N ASN A 135 7.98 3.75 17.60
CA ASN A 135 8.47 5.06 18.07
C ASN A 135 7.74 6.21 17.36
N SER A 136 7.31 7.22 18.14
CA SER A 136 6.60 8.39 17.63
C SER A 136 7.38 9.21 16.60
N SER A 137 8.71 9.17 16.65
CA SER A 137 9.60 9.89 15.71
C SER A 137 9.70 9.22 14.34
N GLN A 138 9.29 7.96 14.20
CA GLN A 138 9.33 7.26 12.92
C GLN A 138 8.26 7.84 11.96
N PRO A 139 8.63 8.18 10.71
CA PRO A 139 7.70 8.68 9.70
C PRO A 139 6.85 7.56 9.06
N THR A 140 6.74 6.40 9.70
CA THR A 140 6.08 5.19 9.17
C THR A 140 4.58 5.18 9.44
N GLY A 141 3.85 4.37 8.70
CA GLY A 141 2.41 4.23 8.80
C GLY A 141 1.78 3.70 7.51
N ILE A 142 0.51 3.33 7.60
CA ILE A 142 -0.28 2.86 6.46
C ILE A 142 -1.27 3.96 6.05
N SER A 143 -1.21 4.40 4.80
CA SER A 143 -2.20 5.33 4.21
C SER A 143 -2.98 4.63 3.10
N ILE A 144 -4.31 4.66 3.18
CA ILE A 144 -5.23 4.04 2.22
C ILE A 144 -6.08 5.15 1.61
N ILE A 145 -5.95 5.36 0.29
CA ILE A 145 -6.48 6.52 -0.42
C ILE A 145 -7.31 6.05 -1.61
N SER A 146 -8.50 6.61 -1.79
CA SER A 146 -9.33 6.35 -2.99
C SER A 146 -9.54 4.86 -3.28
N SER A 147 -9.56 4.05 -2.21
CA SER A 147 -9.57 2.59 -2.27
C SER A 147 -10.93 2.05 -1.84
N LYS A 148 -11.12 0.73 -1.94
CA LYS A 148 -12.35 0.05 -1.55
C LYS A 148 -12.05 -0.97 -0.46
N ILE A 149 -12.83 -0.96 0.62
CA ILE A 149 -12.77 -1.92 1.74
C ILE A 149 -14.05 -2.76 1.68
N LEU A 150 -13.93 -4.02 1.27
CA LEU A 150 -15.05 -4.86 0.82
C LEU A 150 -14.97 -6.28 1.36
N ALA A 151 -16.12 -6.97 1.43
CA ALA A 151 -16.16 -8.42 1.60
C ALA A 151 -15.78 -9.13 0.29
N ALA A 152 -14.97 -10.18 0.39
CA ALA A 152 -14.71 -11.10 -0.72
C ALA A 152 -15.94 -12.00 -0.99
N PRO A 153 -16.06 -12.61 -2.18
CA PRO A 153 -17.20 -13.45 -2.54
C PRO A 153 -17.49 -14.61 -1.57
N ASP A 154 -16.48 -15.14 -0.90
CA ASP A 154 -16.62 -16.23 0.07
C ASP A 154 -17.18 -15.77 1.43
N LEU A 155 -17.05 -14.48 1.76
CA LEU A 155 -17.56 -13.88 2.99
C LEU A 155 -18.98 -13.35 2.84
N ILE A 156 -19.33 -12.75 1.68
CA ILE A 156 -20.63 -12.09 1.45
C ILE A 156 -21.84 -12.91 1.97
N PRO A 157 -21.97 -14.22 1.68
CA PRO A 157 -23.13 -15.00 2.10
C PRO A 157 -23.24 -15.21 3.63
N VAL A 158 -22.14 -15.01 4.36
CA VAL A 158 -22.03 -15.30 5.80
C VAL A 158 -21.51 -14.11 6.60
N GLN A 159 -21.46 -12.92 6.00
CA GLN A 159 -20.78 -11.76 6.59
C GLN A 159 -21.33 -11.36 7.96
N ALA A 160 -22.64 -11.53 8.16
CA ALA A 160 -23.32 -11.23 9.42
C ALA A 160 -22.80 -12.06 10.61
N ASN A 161 -22.15 -13.18 10.36
CA ASN A 161 -21.58 -14.06 11.39
C ASN A 161 -20.19 -13.62 11.86
N PHE A 162 -19.57 -12.64 11.19
CA PHE A 162 -18.21 -12.22 11.45
C PHE A 162 -18.15 -10.72 11.69
N LYS A 163 -17.19 -10.31 12.53
CA LYS A 163 -16.91 -8.89 12.77
C LYS A 163 -15.65 -8.51 12.01
N ALA A 164 -15.69 -7.38 11.30
CA ALA A 164 -14.54 -6.82 10.61
C ALA A 164 -14.18 -5.43 11.15
N TYR A 165 -12.89 -5.14 11.23
CA TYR A 165 -12.35 -3.89 11.73
C TYR A 165 -11.27 -3.34 10.80
N LEU A 166 -11.21 -2.02 10.65
CA LEU A 166 -10.25 -1.29 9.82
C LEU A 166 -8.81 -1.57 10.26
N GLY A 167 -8.57 -1.75 11.56
CA GLY A 167 -7.28 -2.15 12.07
C GLY A 167 -7.21 -2.33 13.58
N ARG A 168 -6.04 -2.75 14.07
CA ARG A 168 -5.68 -2.82 15.50
C ARG A 168 -4.19 -2.51 15.74
N PRO A 169 -3.83 -1.89 16.88
CA PRO A 169 -2.48 -1.36 17.07
C PRO A 169 -1.51 -2.47 17.47
N TRP A 170 -0.76 -3.00 16.50
CA TRP A 170 0.26 -4.01 16.79
C TRP A 170 1.36 -3.45 17.69
N GLN A 171 1.68 -2.16 17.53
CA GLN A 171 2.69 -1.46 18.33
C GLN A 171 2.20 -0.13 18.90
N LEU A 172 2.95 0.40 19.87
CA LEU A 172 2.53 1.49 20.76
C LEU A 172 2.11 2.77 20.03
N TYR A 173 2.75 3.11 18.91
CA TYR A 173 2.46 4.32 18.14
C TYR A 173 1.82 4.02 16.79
N SER A 174 1.10 2.89 16.69
CA SER A 174 0.43 2.43 15.46
C SER A 174 -0.25 3.57 14.72
N ARG A 175 0.00 3.67 13.41
CA ARG A 175 -0.52 4.77 12.58
C ARG A 175 -1.13 4.26 11.28
N THR A 176 -2.43 4.42 11.14
CA THR A 176 -3.18 4.07 9.93
C THR A 176 -4.14 5.20 9.59
N VAL A 177 -4.18 5.61 8.32
CA VAL A 177 -5.13 6.62 7.82
C VAL A 177 -5.88 6.07 6.62
N ILE A 178 -7.20 6.22 6.62
CA ILE A 178 -8.08 5.80 5.53
C ILE A 178 -8.83 7.03 5.05
N MET A 179 -8.67 7.39 3.79
CA MET A 179 -9.24 8.61 3.25
C MET A 179 -9.80 8.48 1.84
N LYS A 180 -10.87 9.22 1.56
CA LYS A 180 -11.56 9.28 0.27
C LYS A 180 -11.91 7.89 -0.28
N SER A 181 -12.15 6.93 0.61
CA SER A 181 -12.27 5.51 0.28
C SER A 181 -13.70 5.03 0.51
N PHE A 182 -14.13 4.02 -0.23
CA PHE A 182 -15.41 3.35 -0.03
C PHE A 182 -15.27 2.25 1.02
N ILE A 183 -16.10 2.30 2.07
CA ILE A 183 -16.14 1.31 3.16
C ILE A 183 -17.47 0.56 3.11
N GLY A 184 -17.40 -0.74 2.83
CA GLY A 184 -18.57 -1.63 2.80
C GLY A 184 -19.20 -1.85 4.18
N ASP A 185 -20.37 -2.47 4.20
CA ASP A 185 -21.23 -2.62 5.39
C ASP A 185 -20.72 -3.67 6.40
N LEU A 186 -19.68 -4.45 6.04
CA LEU A 186 -19.08 -5.44 6.92
C LEU A 186 -18.31 -4.85 8.11
N VAL A 187 -17.87 -3.58 8.00
CA VAL A 187 -17.04 -2.95 9.03
C VAL A 187 -17.91 -2.64 10.24
N ASP A 188 -17.53 -3.17 11.40
CA ASP A 188 -18.23 -2.93 12.65
C ASP A 188 -18.29 -1.42 12.94
N PRO A 189 -19.40 -0.87 13.46
CA PRO A 189 -19.53 0.56 13.70
C PRO A 189 -18.43 1.16 14.59
N ALA A 190 -17.82 0.35 15.48
CA ALA A 190 -16.65 0.74 16.26
C ALA A 190 -15.44 1.12 15.39
N GLY A 191 -15.35 0.57 14.18
CA GLY A 191 -14.30 0.80 13.18
C GLY A 191 -12.99 0.11 13.50
N TRP A 192 -12.46 0.32 14.71
CA TRP A 192 -11.12 -0.11 15.12
C TRP A 192 -11.19 -1.09 16.30
N LEU A 193 -10.27 -2.04 16.35
CA LEU A 193 -10.22 -3.07 17.39
C LEU A 193 -9.01 -2.86 18.32
N LYS A 194 -9.23 -3.04 19.63
CA LYS A 194 -8.14 -3.02 20.62
C LYS A 194 -7.16 -4.17 20.33
N TRP A 195 -5.87 -3.94 20.52
CA TRP A 195 -4.90 -5.05 20.55
C TRP A 195 -5.03 -5.86 21.83
N LYS A 196 -4.88 -5.17 22.98
CA LYS A 196 -5.09 -5.72 24.32
C LYS A 196 -5.38 -4.59 25.30
N ASP A 197 -6.39 -4.75 26.17
CA ASP A 197 -6.74 -3.81 27.24
C ASP A 197 -6.79 -2.34 26.78
N ASN A 198 -5.94 -1.47 27.35
CA ASN A 198 -5.79 -0.07 26.96
C ASN A 198 -4.46 0.22 26.24
N PHE A 199 -3.76 -0.81 25.78
CA PHE A 199 -2.50 -0.66 25.05
C PHE A 199 -2.68 0.23 23.81
N ALA A 200 -1.75 1.18 23.64
CA ALA A 200 -1.65 2.12 22.51
C ALA A 200 -2.82 3.10 22.30
N LEU A 201 -3.93 3.00 23.02
CA LEU A 201 -5.16 3.77 22.71
C LEU A 201 -4.97 5.29 22.81
N GLU A 202 -4.01 5.75 23.63
CA GLU A 202 -3.66 7.16 23.80
C GLU A 202 -2.62 7.65 22.78
N THR A 203 -1.75 6.75 22.31
CA THR A 203 -0.54 7.07 21.54
C THR A 203 -0.62 6.73 20.05
N LEU A 204 -1.55 5.87 19.66
CA LEU A 204 -1.84 5.55 18.26
C LEU A 204 -2.39 6.78 17.52
N TYR A 205 -2.35 6.74 16.19
CA TYR A 205 -3.03 7.70 15.33
C TYR A 205 -3.84 6.94 14.28
N TYR A 206 -5.16 6.86 14.47
CA TYR A 206 -6.10 6.26 13.52
C TYR A 206 -7.02 7.31 12.94
N GLY A 207 -6.79 7.65 11.67
CA GLY A 207 -7.45 8.74 10.97
C GLY A 207 -8.45 8.24 9.93
N GLU A 208 -9.63 8.87 9.89
CA GLU A 208 -10.60 8.70 8.80
C GLU A 208 -10.96 10.07 8.20
N TYR A 209 -10.93 10.20 6.87
CA TYR A 209 -11.22 11.46 6.16
C TYR A 209 -12.05 11.26 4.88
N MET A 210 -13.24 11.87 4.82
CA MET A 210 -14.11 11.84 3.63
C MET A 210 -14.34 10.45 3.02
N ASN A 211 -14.49 9.42 3.86
CA ASN A 211 -14.84 8.08 3.41
C ASN A 211 -16.35 7.99 3.12
N GLU A 212 -16.70 7.17 2.15
CA GLU A 212 -18.10 6.94 1.73
C GLU A 212 -18.48 5.46 1.86
N GLY A 213 -19.76 5.16 1.65
CA GLY A 213 -20.30 3.81 1.78
C GLY A 213 -20.90 3.51 3.15
N PRO A 214 -21.62 2.39 3.26
CA PRO A 214 -22.41 2.07 4.47
C PRO A 214 -21.56 1.86 5.74
N GLY A 215 -20.29 1.48 5.61
CA GLY A 215 -19.37 1.31 6.75
C GLY A 215 -18.62 2.59 7.14
N SER A 216 -18.79 3.72 6.44
CA SER A 216 -18.04 4.96 6.71
C SER A 216 -18.64 5.84 7.80
N ASN A 217 -19.83 5.49 8.32
CA ASN A 217 -20.46 6.27 9.39
C ASN A 217 -19.61 6.22 10.67
N MET A 218 -19.12 7.39 11.08
CA MET A 218 -18.22 7.52 12.22
C MET A 218 -18.92 7.81 13.57
N THR A 219 -20.26 7.88 13.63
CA THR A 219 -21.00 8.26 14.86
C THR A 219 -20.72 7.32 16.03
N ASN A 220 -20.58 6.01 15.76
CA ASN A 220 -20.37 4.98 16.77
C ASN A 220 -18.93 4.47 16.82
N ARG A 221 -17.97 5.21 16.24
CA ARG A 221 -16.55 4.86 16.32
C ARG A 221 -16.09 4.87 17.77
N VAL A 222 -15.02 4.12 18.01
CA VAL A 222 -14.29 4.12 19.27
C VAL A 222 -13.95 5.55 19.73
N GLN A 223 -14.01 5.78 21.04
CA GLN A 223 -13.73 7.08 21.67
C GLN A 223 -12.29 7.15 22.21
N TRP A 224 -11.34 6.52 21.51
CA TRP A 224 -9.94 6.50 21.95
C TRP A 224 -9.28 7.85 21.68
N PRO A 225 -8.41 8.38 22.57
CA PRO A 225 -7.74 9.65 22.32
C PRO A 225 -6.92 9.67 21.02
N GLY A 226 -6.37 8.53 20.62
CA GLY A 226 -5.62 8.34 19.37
C GLY A 226 -6.49 8.17 18.10
N PHE A 227 -7.80 7.98 18.23
CA PHE A 227 -8.71 8.02 17.08
C PHE A 227 -8.98 9.47 16.67
N LYS A 228 -8.91 9.75 15.37
CA LYS A 228 -9.09 11.08 14.80
C LYS A 228 -10.08 11.05 13.65
N ARG A 229 -11.18 11.77 13.82
CA ARG A 229 -11.98 12.27 12.69
C ARG A 229 -11.20 13.44 12.10
N ILE A 230 -10.60 13.22 10.93
CA ILE A 230 -9.87 14.30 10.25
C ILE A 230 -10.92 15.21 9.62
N GLU A 231 -10.84 16.51 9.88
CA GLU A 231 -11.84 17.49 9.42
C GLU A 231 -11.28 18.41 8.32
N THR A 232 -9.96 18.56 8.23
CA THR A 232 -9.30 19.50 7.32
C THR A 232 -8.56 18.79 6.19
N ALA A 233 -8.50 19.44 5.02
CA ALA A 233 -7.76 18.93 3.88
C ALA A 233 -6.24 18.99 4.13
N GLU A 234 -5.79 19.97 4.90
CA GLU A 234 -4.39 20.21 5.25
C GLU A 234 -3.81 19.05 6.07
N GLU A 235 -4.57 18.54 7.06
CA GLU A 235 -4.18 17.37 7.85
C GLU A 235 -4.19 16.10 7.00
N ALA A 236 -5.26 15.89 6.21
CA ALA A 236 -5.36 14.72 5.33
C ALA A 236 -4.22 14.68 4.29
N THR A 237 -3.79 15.83 3.76
CA THR A 237 -2.75 15.94 2.74
C THR A 237 -1.40 15.43 3.23
N GLN A 238 -1.11 15.48 4.54
CA GLN A 238 0.12 14.92 5.13
C GLN A 238 0.25 13.41 4.92
N PHE A 239 -0.87 12.71 4.68
CA PHE A 239 -0.91 11.28 4.42
C PHE A 239 -1.04 10.93 2.94
N SER A 240 -0.98 11.93 2.03
CA SER A 240 -0.99 11.70 0.58
C SER A 240 0.38 11.28 0.06
N VAL A 241 0.45 10.74 -1.15
CA VAL A 241 1.68 10.20 -1.76
C VAL A 241 2.88 11.16 -1.65
N GLY A 242 2.70 12.43 -1.99
CA GLY A 242 3.79 13.41 -1.98
C GLY A 242 4.39 13.60 -0.58
N PRO A 243 3.63 14.14 0.38
CA PRO A 243 4.14 14.39 1.74
C PRO A 243 4.49 13.13 2.52
N PHE A 244 3.73 12.05 2.38
CA PHE A 244 3.86 10.87 3.25
C PHE A 244 5.03 9.96 2.87
N ILE A 245 5.33 9.86 1.57
CA ILE A 245 6.42 9.02 1.05
C ILE A 245 7.45 9.82 0.24
N GLU A 246 7.53 11.15 0.47
CA GLU A 246 8.47 12.24 0.08
C GLU A 246 9.26 12.15 -1.24
N GLU A 247 9.71 10.98 -1.67
CA GLU A 247 10.55 10.74 -2.84
C GLU A 247 9.80 10.41 -4.14
N PHE A 248 8.47 10.24 -4.12
CA PHE A 248 7.66 10.25 -5.35
C PHE A 248 7.41 11.67 -5.90
N SER A 249 8.02 12.69 -5.27
CA SER A 249 8.12 14.06 -5.78
C SER A 249 9.14 14.20 -6.92
N HIS A 250 9.80 13.13 -7.35
CA HIS A 250 10.76 13.17 -8.43
C HIS A 250 10.54 12.05 -9.46
N VAL A 251 10.81 12.33 -10.73
CA VAL A 251 10.88 11.33 -11.81
C VAL A 251 12.34 11.11 -12.17
N ASP A 252 12.79 9.85 -12.13
CA ASP A 252 14.07 9.49 -12.75
C ASP A 252 13.83 9.23 -14.24
N VAL A 253 14.47 10.02 -15.11
CA VAL A 253 14.42 9.80 -16.55
C VAL A 253 15.58 8.89 -16.93
N TRP A 254 15.23 7.74 -17.50
CA TRP A 254 16.18 6.72 -17.94
C TRP A 254 16.27 6.74 -19.45
N ILE A 255 17.50 6.64 -19.97
CA ILE A 255 17.72 6.39 -21.39
C ILE A 255 18.27 4.98 -21.58
N ARG A 256 17.82 4.34 -22.66
CA ARG A 256 18.36 3.08 -23.12
C ARG A 256 19.61 3.38 -23.93
N LYS A 257 20.79 2.98 -23.44
CA LYS A 257 22.07 3.21 -24.14
C LYS A 257 22.15 2.42 -25.45
N GLU A 258 21.59 1.22 -25.46
CA GLU A 258 21.64 0.30 -26.59
C GLU A 258 20.27 -0.34 -26.82
N TYR A 259 19.76 -0.21 -28.05
CA TYR A 259 18.52 -0.83 -28.48
C TYR A 259 18.64 -2.37 -28.39
N GLU A 260 17.56 -3.04 -27.99
CA GLU A 260 17.46 -4.49 -27.75
C GLU A 260 18.38 -5.16 -26.70
N VAL A 261 19.33 -4.46 -26.09
CA VAL A 261 20.11 -5.00 -24.97
C VAL A 261 19.33 -4.88 -23.65
N VAL A 262 19.15 -6.01 -22.94
CA VAL A 262 18.51 -6.07 -21.62
C VAL A 262 19.47 -5.49 -20.58
N GLY A 263 19.01 -4.50 -19.80
CA GLY A 263 19.82 -3.85 -18.76
C GLY A 263 20.66 -2.65 -19.22
N SER A 264 20.56 -2.22 -20.48
CA SER A 264 21.28 -1.03 -21.00
C SER A 264 20.70 0.32 -20.54
N TRP A 265 19.81 0.31 -19.55
CA TRP A 265 19.21 1.52 -19.00
C TRP A 265 20.18 2.25 -18.09
N THR A 266 20.42 3.53 -18.37
CA THR A 266 21.14 4.42 -17.47
C THR A 266 20.20 5.53 -17.03
N LYS A 267 20.28 5.90 -15.76
CA LYS A 267 19.64 7.11 -15.28
C LYS A 267 20.35 8.28 -15.93
N LEU A 268 19.61 9.14 -16.62
CA LEU A 268 20.17 10.31 -17.27
C LEU A 268 20.16 11.50 -16.32
N PHE A 269 19.00 11.77 -15.73
CA PHE A 269 18.81 12.82 -14.71
C PHE A 269 17.57 12.52 -13.87
N ARG A 270 17.44 13.28 -12.79
CA ARG A 270 16.26 13.30 -11.93
C ARG A 270 15.55 14.63 -12.11
N VAL A 271 14.24 14.58 -12.24
CA VAL A 271 13.39 15.74 -12.44
C VAL A 271 12.48 15.91 -11.23
N LEU A 272 12.41 17.12 -10.67
CA LEU A 272 11.43 17.47 -9.65
C LEU A 272 10.03 17.53 -10.26
N LYS A 273 9.03 16.95 -9.58
CA LYS A 273 7.62 17.05 -9.93
C LYS A 273 7.14 18.50 -9.73
N PRO A 274 6.67 19.20 -10.78
CA PRO A 274 6.10 20.53 -10.67
C PRO A 274 4.85 20.51 -9.79
N GLU A 275 4.61 21.61 -9.09
CA GLU A 275 3.43 21.77 -8.21
C GLU A 275 2.10 21.58 -8.95
N SER A 276 2.06 21.89 -10.25
CA SER A 276 0.87 21.75 -11.10
C SER A 276 0.59 20.31 -11.58
N VAL A 277 1.47 19.35 -11.29
CA VAL A 277 1.24 17.96 -11.64
C VAL A 277 0.59 17.25 -10.45
N GLU A 278 -0.64 16.75 -10.60
CA GLU A 278 -1.30 16.02 -9.52
C GLU A 278 -0.67 14.63 -9.30
N SER A 279 -0.31 13.92 -10.38
CA SER A 279 0.29 12.58 -10.35
C SER A 279 1.21 12.31 -11.55
N LEU A 280 2.16 11.38 -11.40
CA LEU A 280 3.14 10.98 -12.43
C LEU A 280 2.98 9.48 -12.74
N ASP A 281 1.81 9.11 -13.28
CA ASP A 281 1.42 7.70 -13.43
C ASP A 281 2.07 7.06 -14.65
N PHE A 282 2.23 7.88 -15.70
CA PHE A 282 2.96 7.57 -16.91
C PHE A 282 3.72 8.81 -17.35
N VAL A 283 4.99 8.67 -17.69
CA VAL A 283 5.83 9.78 -18.14
C VAL A 283 6.65 9.32 -19.33
N ARG A 284 6.50 10.02 -20.46
CA ARG A 284 7.28 9.76 -21.67
C ARG A 284 8.01 11.05 -22.10
N PRO A 285 9.33 11.02 -22.29
CA PRO A 285 10.04 12.15 -22.87
C PRO A 285 9.68 12.31 -24.35
N LEU A 286 9.37 13.55 -24.76
CA LEU A 286 9.04 13.88 -26.15
C LEU A 286 10.18 14.60 -26.86
N ILE A 287 10.65 15.72 -26.31
CA ILE A 287 11.66 16.57 -26.94
C ILE A 287 12.43 17.38 -25.90
N TYR A 288 13.67 17.73 -26.24
CA TYR A 288 14.52 18.63 -25.46
C TYR A 288 14.45 20.05 -26.04
N SER A 289 14.62 21.06 -25.19
CA SER A 289 14.85 22.42 -25.66
C SER A 289 16.18 22.49 -26.44
N LYS A 290 16.32 23.50 -27.30
CA LYS A 290 17.49 23.66 -28.18
C LYS A 290 18.81 23.75 -27.41
N ASP A 291 18.78 24.33 -26.22
CA ASP A 291 19.90 24.50 -25.30
C ASP A 291 20.05 23.34 -24.30
N MET A 292 19.20 22.30 -24.41
CA MET A 292 19.18 21.14 -23.52
C MET A 292 18.96 21.49 -22.04
N SER A 293 18.41 22.66 -21.73
CA SER A 293 18.09 23.09 -20.36
C SER A 293 16.73 22.58 -19.88
N ASN A 294 15.86 22.18 -20.81
CA ASN A 294 14.50 21.75 -20.53
C ASN A 294 14.14 20.46 -21.28
N ILE A 295 13.24 19.66 -20.70
CA ILE A 295 12.62 18.52 -21.38
C ILE A 295 11.10 18.63 -21.35
N LEU A 296 10.46 18.39 -22.50
CA LEU A 296 9.02 18.25 -22.61
C LEU A 296 8.66 16.80 -22.33
N LEU A 297 7.88 16.57 -21.27
CA LEU A 297 7.36 15.27 -20.90
C LEU A 297 5.87 15.20 -21.19
N GLU A 298 5.45 14.08 -21.75
CA GLU A 298 4.06 13.65 -21.80
C GLU A 298 3.73 12.90 -20.52
N ILE A 299 2.69 13.36 -19.82
CA ILE A 299 2.27 12.80 -18.55
C ILE A 299 0.86 12.21 -18.69
N ASN A 300 0.67 11.02 -18.12
CA ASN A 300 -0.61 10.32 -18.02
C ASN A 300 -1.30 10.13 -19.40
N ASN A 301 -0.55 9.63 -20.40
CA ASN A 301 -1.01 9.39 -21.78
C ASN A 301 -1.59 10.65 -22.46
N ALA A 302 -0.77 11.69 -22.56
CA ALA A 302 -1.12 12.98 -23.19
C ALA A 302 -2.16 13.83 -22.44
N LYS A 303 -2.58 13.45 -21.22
CA LYS A 303 -3.42 14.32 -20.39
C LYS A 303 -2.74 15.66 -20.09
N ASN A 304 -1.42 15.64 -19.89
CA ASN A 304 -0.63 16.86 -19.68
C ASN A 304 0.66 16.79 -20.50
N LEU A 305 1.01 17.90 -21.15
CA LEU A 305 2.31 18.16 -21.75
C LEU A 305 2.97 19.25 -20.94
N MET A 306 4.12 18.96 -20.34
CA MET A 306 4.79 19.92 -19.48
C MET A 306 6.29 19.95 -19.70
N TRP A 307 6.83 21.17 -19.73
CA TRP A 307 8.26 21.40 -19.69
C TRP A 307 8.78 21.26 -18.27
N PHE A 308 9.93 20.63 -18.12
CA PHE A 308 10.63 20.48 -16.86
C PHE A 308 12.06 20.98 -17.03
N ASP A 309 12.51 21.76 -16.05
CA ASP A 309 13.89 22.22 -15.96
C ASP A 309 14.82 21.04 -15.65
N LEU A 310 15.88 20.93 -16.46
CA LEU A 310 16.95 19.98 -16.21
C LEU A 310 17.99 20.64 -15.31
N PRO A 311 18.40 19.99 -14.21
CA PRO A 311 19.49 20.52 -13.40
C PRO A 311 20.75 20.63 -14.28
N GLN A 312 21.34 21.82 -14.37
CA GLN A 312 22.63 21.99 -15.01
C GLN A 312 23.61 21.06 -14.30
N LYS A 313 24.28 20.17 -15.05
CA LYS A 313 25.46 19.49 -14.51
C LYS A 313 26.45 20.58 -14.14
N SER A 314 26.64 20.81 -12.84
CA SER A 314 27.85 21.46 -12.35
C SER A 314 29.01 20.61 -12.87
N SER A 315 29.78 21.18 -13.78
CA SER A 315 31.00 20.59 -14.34
C SER A 315 31.96 20.13 -13.26
#